data_AF-A0A119RD62-F1
#
_entry.id   AF-A0A119RD62-F1
#
_cell.length_a   1.000
_cell.length_b   1.000
_cell.length_c   1.000
_cell.angle_alpha   90.00
_cell.angle_beta   90.00
_cell.angle_gamma   90.00
#
_symmetry.space_group_name_H-M   'P 1'
#
loop_
_entity.id
_entity.type
_entity.pdbx_description
1 polymer ?
#
loop_
_entity_poly.entity_id
_entity_poly.type
_entity_poly.pdbx_seq_one_letter_code
_entity_poly.pdbx_strand_id
1 'polypeptide(L)'
;MTNASTASPADFHAQFDGYAHDRATLGAAERQARARELLARLRAGADAGALDPHEASGIADLLWQDAEPDAAARRAGSDALREHLRDLAMGARAPSPARERQDAAYVAESRKIIDEVTRTVPDREQQRAALDMRLAELRRQIYGTAAPATHGG
;
A
#
# COMPACT_ATOMS: atom_id res chain seq x y z
N MET A 1 -3.31 28.79 -7.44
CA MET A 1 -3.16 27.50 -8.13
C MET A 1 -1.76 26.98 -7.85
N THR A 2 -1.59 26.14 -6.83
CA THR A 2 -0.31 25.48 -6.54
C THR A 2 -0.25 24.18 -7.34
N ASN A 3 0.60 24.16 -8.36
CA ASN A 3 0.92 22.94 -9.11
C ASN A 3 1.61 21.96 -8.15
N ALA A 4 0.85 21.01 -7.63
CA ALA A 4 1.42 19.78 -7.14
C ALA A 4 1.93 19.02 -8.36
N SER A 5 3.22 19.18 -8.68
CA SER A 5 3.91 18.30 -9.61
C SER A 5 3.86 16.91 -9.01
N THR A 6 2.82 16.15 -9.35
CA THR A 6 2.75 14.71 -9.16
C THR A 6 3.87 14.13 -10.01
N ALA A 7 5.06 13.98 -9.42
CA ALA A 7 6.16 13.23 -9.99
C ALA A 7 5.59 11.85 -10.36
N SER A 8 5.42 11.62 -11.65
CA SER A 8 4.84 10.38 -12.13
C SER A 8 5.88 9.27 -11.95
N PRO A 9 5.50 8.00 -11.80
CA PRO A 9 6.46 6.91 -11.63
C PRO A 9 7.49 6.81 -12.77
N ALA A 10 7.11 7.22 -13.99
CA ALA A 10 8.03 7.37 -15.13
C ALA A 10 9.19 8.36 -14.86
N ASP A 11 8.95 9.39 -14.04
CA ASP A 11 9.97 10.36 -13.67
C ASP A 11 11.00 9.74 -12.72
N PHE A 12 10.62 8.77 -11.89
CA PHE A 12 11.56 8.13 -10.96
C PHE A 12 12.61 7.29 -11.70
N HIS A 13 12.17 6.43 -12.63
CA HIS A 13 13.07 5.55 -13.38
C HIS A 13 14.04 6.35 -14.25
N ALA A 14 13.56 7.40 -14.94
CA ALA A 14 14.42 8.29 -15.71
C ALA A 14 15.49 8.98 -14.85
N GLN A 15 15.15 9.35 -13.61
CA GLN A 15 16.09 9.98 -12.67
C GLN A 15 17.08 8.96 -12.08
N PHE A 16 16.65 7.73 -11.82
CA PHE A 16 17.52 6.64 -11.41
C PHE A 16 18.51 6.26 -12.52
N ASP A 17 18.04 6.14 -13.76
CA ASP A 17 18.88 5.83 -14.93
C ASP A 17 19.91 6.94 -15.19
N GLY A 18 19.47 8.21 -15.11
CA GLY A 18 20.38 9.36 -15.21
C GLY A 18 21.43 9.35 -14.09
N TYR A 19 21.03 9.05 -12.86
CA TYR A 19 21.98 8.87 -11.75
C TYR A 19 22.97 7.73 -12.02
N ALA A 20 22.50 6.56 -12.46
CA ALA A 20 23.35 5.41 -12.74
C ALA A 20 24.37 5.71 -13.85
N HIS A 21 23.98 6.48 -14.86
CA HIS A 21 24.87 6.94 -15.93
C HIS A 21 25.93 7.92 -15.42
N ASP A 22 25.52 8.92 -14.65
CA ASP A 22 26.43 9.98 -14.18
C ASP A 22 27.28 9.53 -12.98
N ARG A 23 26.90 8.45 -12.29
CA ARG A 23 27.51 8.00 -11.02
C ARG A 23 29.03 7.98 -11.03
N ALA A 24 29.67 7.52 -12.11
CA ALA A 24 31.12 7.43 -12.22
C ALA A 24 31.82 8.80 -12.31
N THR A 25 31.11 9.83 -12.75
CA THR A 25 31.59 11.21 -12.90
C THR A 25 31.32 12.09 -11.68
N LEU A 26 30.40 11.65 -10.80
CA LEU A 26 30.01 12.40 -9.61
C LEU A 26 31.01 12.22 -8.46
N GLY A 27 31.29 13.32 -7.75
CA GLY A 27 32.04 13.31 -6.50
C GLY A 27 31.31 12.53 -5.40
N ALA A 28 32.04 12.08 -4.37
CA ALA A 28 31.46 11.27 -3.29
C ALA A 28 30.30 11.99 -2.56
N ALA A 29 30.46 13.27 -2.26
CA ALA A 29 29.42 14.08 -1.61
C ALA A 29 28.16 14.24 -2.48
N GLU A 30 28.34 14.36 -3.79
CA GLU A 30 27.22 14.52 -4.72
C GLU A 30 26.50 13.20 -4.97
N ARG A 31 27.24 12.08 -5.07
CA ARG A 31 26.66 10.74 -5.07
C ARG A 31 25.80 10.49 -3.83
N GLN A 32 26.32 10.86 -2.65
CA GLN A 32 25.60 10.72 -1.40
C GLN A 32 24.31 11.55 -1.37
N ALA A 33 24.37 12.81 -1.79
CA ALA A 33 23.20 13.69 -1.83
C ALA A 33 22.12 13.16 -2.80
N ARG A 34 22.50 12.78 -4.03
CA ARG A 34 21.56 12.24 -5.01
C ARG A 34 20.99 10.89 -4.61
N ALA A 35 21.80 10.00 -4.04
CA ALA A 35 21.33 8.71 -3.56
C ALA A 35 20.30 8.85 -2.42
N ARG A 36 20.51 9.79 -1.49
CA ARG A 36 19.53 10.11 -0.44
C ARG A 36 18.23 10.69 -0.98
N GLU A 37 18.31 11.57 -1.98
CA GLU A 37 17.13 12.12 -2.65
C GLU A 37 16.33 11.03 -3.38
N LEU A 38 17.02 10.13 -4.08
CA LEU A 38 16.39 8.99 -4.76
C LEU A 38 15.76 8.02 -3.76
N LEU A 39 16.39 7.75 -2.61
CA LEU A 39 15.79 6.93 -1.54
C LEU A 39 14.51 7.56 -0.98
N ALA A 40 14.51 8.87 -0.76
CA ALA A 40 13.32 9.59 -0.28
C ALA A 40 12.17 9.53 -1.29
N ARG A 41 12.48 9.71 -2.58
CA ARG A 41 11.49 9.60 -3.67
C ARG A 41 10.99 8.19 -3.89
N LEU A 42 11.86 7.20 -3.78
CA LEU A 42 11.50 5.79 -3.86
C LEU A 42 10.51 5.43 -2.77
N ARG A 43 10.76 5.86 -1.53
CA ARG A 43 9.82 5.69 -0.42
C ARG A 43 8.49 6.38 -0.71
N ALA A 44 8.50 7.65 -1.09
CA ALA A 44 7.28 8.40 -1.39
C ALA A 44 6.48 7.80 -2.56
N GLY A 45 7.18 7.27 -3.59
CA GLY A 45 6.56 6.59 -4.73
C GLY A 45 5.94 5.25 -4.35
N ALA A 46 6.60 4.49 -3.47
CA ALA A 46 6.03 3.26 -2.91
C ALA A 46 4.83 3.54 -1.99
N ASP A 47 4.91 4.56 -1.14
CA ASP A 47 3.80 5.00 -0.27
C ASP A 47 2.58 5.47 -1.09
N ALA A 48 2.80 6.10 -2.24
CA ALA A 48 1.76 6.52 -3.16
C ALA A 48 1.22 5.40 -4.07
N GLY A 49 1.77 4.19 -4.00
CA GLY A 49 1.44 3.07 -4.89
C GLY A 49 1.86 3.28 -6.35
N ALA A 50 2.72 4.26 -6.62
CA ALA A 50 3.25 4.56 -7.95
C ALA A 50 4.40 3.62 -8.34
N LEU A 51 5.15 3.11 -7.35
CA LEU A 51 6.22 2.15 -7.53
C LEU A 51 5.87 0.82 -6.85
N ASP A 52 6.22 -0.29 -7.50
CA ASP A 52 6.07 -1.60 -6.89
C ASP A 52 7.05 -1.77 -5.72
N PRO A 53 6.61 -2.16 -4.51
CA PRO A 53 7.48 -2.27 -3.35
C PRO A 53 8.59 -3.33 -3.47
N HIS A 54 8.41 -4.39 -4.29
CA HIS A 54 9.45 -5.38 -4.54
C HIS A 54 10.54 -4.81 -5.45
N GLU A 55 10.15 -4.09 -6.51
CA GLU A 55 11.08 -3.39 -7.38
C GLU A 55 11.85 -2.29 -6.61
N ALA A 56 11.12 -1.50 -5.82
CA ALA A 56 11.68 -0.46 -4.96
C ALA A 56 12.72 -1.02 -3.98
N SER A 57 12.52 -2.24 -3.46
CA SER A 57 13.50 -2.87 -2.57
C SER A 57 14.84 -3.14 -3.26
N GLY A 58 14.83 -3.61 -4.51
CA GLY A 58 16.04 -3.85 -5.29
C GLY A 58 16.81 -2.57 -5.61
N ILE A 59 16.09 -1.50 -5.95
CA ILE A 59 16.68 -0.19 -6.25
C ILE A 59 17.25 0.45 -4.98
N ALA A 60 16.55 0.33 -3.84
CA ALA A 60 17.01 0.86 -2.56
C ALA A 60 18.37 0.31 -2.13
N ASP A 61 18.61 -1.00 -2.29
CA ASP A 61 19.88 -1.64 -1.93
C ASP A 61 21.08 -1.04 -2.70
N LEU A 62 20.88 -0.68 -3.97
CA LEU A 62 21.90 -0.04 -4.80
C LEU A 62 22.19 1.37 -4.31
N LEU A 63 21.14 2.15 -4.02
CA LEU A 63 21.27 3.53 -3.55
C LEU A 63 21.93 3.63 -2.17
N TRP A 64 21.68 2.66 -1.29
CA TRP A 64 22.28 2.64 0.05
C TRP A 64 23.79 2.55 0.03
N GLN A 65 24.41 1.98 -1.01
CA GLN A 65 25.87 1.92 -1.13
C GLN A 65 26.51 3.31 -1.23
N ASP A 66 25.81 4.27 -1.84
CA ASP A 66 26.29 5.63 -2.06
C ASP A 66 25.71 6.62 -1.03
N ALA A 67 24.51 6.36 -0.51
CA ALA A 67 23.79 7.25 0.40
C ALA A 67 24.37 7.28 1.83
N GLU A 68 25.02 6.20 2.25
CA GLU A 68 25.59 6.09 3.59
C GLU A 68 26.94 5.36 3.58
N PRO A 69 28.06 6.09 3.81
CA PRO A 69 29.39 5.48 3.88
C PRO A 69 29.58 4.64 5.14
N ASP A 70 28.88 4.92 6.25
CA ASP A 70 28.96 4.12 7.46
C ASP A 70 28.19 2.79 7.30
N ALA A 71 28.88 1.67 7.47
CA ALA A 71 28.30 0.36 7.21
C ALA A 71 27.16 0.00 8.19
N ALA A 72 27.22 0.47 9.44
CA ALA A 72 26.22 0.18 10.45
C ALA A 72 24.95 1.00 10.22
N ALA A 73 25.09 2.31 9.98
CA ALA A 73 23.99 3.21 9.65
C ALA A 73 23.34 2.83 8.32
N ARG A 74 24.13 2.45 7.30
CA ARG A 74 23.62 1.95 6.02
C ARG A 74 22.76 0.71 6.20
N ARG A 75 23.23 -0.25 7.01
CA ARG A 75 22.49 -1.49 7.24
C ARG A 75 21.20 -1.23 8.02
N ALA A 76 21.25 -0.43 9.08
CA ALA A 76 20.05 -0.04 9.83
C ALA A 76 19.02 0.68 8.94
N GLY A 77 19.47 1.61 8.09
CA GLY A 77 18.60 2.33 7.16
C GLY A 77 18.02 1.44 6.06
N SER A 78 18.83 0.55 5.48
CA SER A 78 18.38 -0.43 4.48
C SER A 78 17.38 -1.41 5.07
N ASP A 79 17.66 -1.98 6.25
CA ASP A 79 16.77 -2.92 6.92
C ASP A 79 15.42 -2.25 7.24
N ALA A 80 15.43 -1.01 7.76
CA ALA A 80 14.20 -0.26 8.05
C ALA A 80 13.39 0.07 6.79
N LEU A 81 14.04 0.47 5.70
CA LEU A 81 13.34 0.74 4.44
C LEU A 81 12.80 -0.56 3.81
N ARG A 82 13.56 -1.66 3.88
CA ARG A 82 13.12 -2.96 3.37
C ARG A 82 11.94 -3.51 4.18
N GLU A 83 11.93 -3.31 5.50
CA GLU A 83 10.77 -3.64 6.34
C GLU A 83 9.56 -2.80 5.94
N HIS A 84 9.71 -1.49 5.79
CA HIS A 84 8.64 -0.59 5.31
C HIS A 84 8.08 -1.01 3.94
N LEU A 85 8.94 -1.30 2.96
CA LEU A 85 8.52 -1.75 1.63
C LEU A 85 7.89 -3.15 1.66
N ARG A 86 8.38 -4.04 2.52
CA ARG A 86 7.77 -5.35 2.75
C ARG A 86 6.39 -5.19 3.38
N ASP A 87 6.24 -4.29 4.34
CA ASP A 87 4.96 -3.99 4.97
C ASP A 87 4.00 -3.34 3.98
N LEU A 88 4.46 -2.53 3.03
CA LEU A 88 3.64 -2.06 1.90
C LEU A 88 3.28 -3.20 0.93
N ALA A 89 4.20 -4.13 0.66
CA ALA A 89 3.94 -5.30 -0.17
C ALA A 89 2.96 -6.29 0.49
N MET A 90 3.03 -6.42 1.80
CA MET A 90 2.16 -7.29 2.61
C MET A 90 0.87 -6.60 3.06
N GLY A 91 0.88 -5.27 3.14
CA GLY A 91 -0.15 -4.42 3.75
C GLY A 91 -1.08 -3.79 2.73
N ALA A 92 -2.34 -4.20 2.79
CA ALA A 92 -3.49 -3.66 2.08
C ALA A 92 -3.31 -3.52 0.56
N ARG A 93 -3.27 -4.67 -0.13
CA ARG A 93 -3.72 -4.80 -1.52
C ARG A 93 -4.93 -3.88 -1.70
N ALA A 94 -4.78 -2.78 -2.43
CA ALA A 94 -5.92 -1.96 -2.83
C ALA A 94 -6.97 -2.92 -3.39
N PRO A 95 -8.23 -2.87 -2.93
CA PRO A 95 -9.25 -3.76 -3.43
C PRO A 95 -9.20 -3.65 -4.96
N SER A 96 -8.98 -4.78 -5.63
CA SER A 96 -8.99 -4.77 -7.10
C SER A 96 -10.31 -4.13 -7.57
N PRO A 97 -10.40 -3.58 -8.78
CA PRO A 97 -11.67 -3.03 -9.28
C PRO A 97 -12.84 -4.04 -9.24
N ALA A 98 -12.55 -5.34 -9.14
CA ALA A 98 -13.54 -6.37 -8.83
C ALA A 98 -13.98 -6.36 -7.35
N ARG A 99 -13.05 -6.19 -6.41
CA ARG A 99 -13.31 -6.10 -4.98
C ARG A 99 -13.97 -4.77 -4.56
N GLU A 100 -13.62 -3.65 -5.20
CA GLU A 100 -14.37 -2.39 -5.01
C GLU A 100 -15.82 -2.53 -5.49
N ARG A 101 -16.05 -3.22 -6.62
CA ARG A 101 -17.41 -3.50 -7.09
C ARG A 101 -18.17 -4.43 -6.14
N GLN A 102 -17.51 -5.40 -5.53
CA GLN A 102 -18.08 -6.27 -4.49
C GLN A 102 -18.39 -5.49 -3.21
N ASP A 103 -17.50 -4.59 -2.77
CA ASP A 103 -17.70 -3.76 -1.58
C ASP A 103 -18.84 -2.75 -1.81
N ALA A 104 -18.91 -2.13 -2.99
CA ALA A 104 -20.02 -1.26 -3.38
C ALA A 104 -21.36 -2.03 -3.43
N ALA A 105 -21.36 -3.26 -3.95
CA ALA A 105 -22.53 -4.14 -3.93
C ALA A 105 -22.93 -4.50 -2.50
N TYR A 106 -21.96 -4.85 -1.64
CA TYR A 106 -22.20 -5.17 -0.22
C TYR A 106 -22.78 -3.98 0.54
N VAL A 107 -22.28 -2.76 0.32
CA VAL A 107 -22.82 -1.55 0.95
C VAL A 107 -24.24 -1.24 0.45
N ALA A 108 -24.51 -1.43 -0.84
CA ALA A 108 -25.85 -1.21 -1.39
C ALA A 108 -26.87 -2.24 -0.87
N GLU A 109 -26.52 -3.52 -0.80
CA GLU A 109 -27.42 -4.58 -0.31
C GLU A 109 -27.54 -4.59 1.22
N SER A 110 -26.47 -4.31 1.96
CA SER A 110 -26.54 -4.20 3.43
C SER A 110 -27.51 -3.10 3.86
N ARG A 111 -27.52 -1.95 3.18
CA ARG A 111 -28.50 -0.88 3.45
C ARG A 111 -29.94 -1.35 3.24
N LYS A 112 -30.21 -2.11 2.18
CA LYS A 112 -31.55 -2.68 1.93
C LYS A 112 -31.96 -3.66 3.04
N ILE A 113 -31.05 -4.53 3.46
CA ILE A 113 -31.28 -5.47 4.57
C ILE A 113 -31.55 -4.71 5.87
N ILE A 114 -30.79 -3.63 6.14
CA ILE A 114 -30.98 -2.81 7.32
C ILE A 114 -32.35 -2.14 7.32
N ASP A 115 -32.75 -1.52 6.21
CA ASP A 115 -34.08 -0.91 6.06
C ASP A 115 -35.21 -1.94 6.20
N GLU A 116 -35.07 -3.12 5.57
CA GLU A 116 -36.07 -4.19 5.62
C GLU A 116 -36.25 -4.75 7.03
N VAL A 117 -35.14 -5.09 7.70
CA VAL A 117 -35.17 -5.66 9.06
C VAL A 117 -35.66 -4.62 10.08
N THR A 118 -35.30 -3.35 9.92
CA THR A 118 -35.80 -2.26 10.78
C THR A 118 -37.31 -2.02 10.61
N ARG A 119 -37.86 -2.26 9.42
CA ARG A 119 -39.31 -2.13 9.16
C ARG A 119 -40.12 -3.35 9.56
N THR A 120 -39.55 -4.55 9.48
CA THR A 120 -40.27 -5.81 9.68
C THR A 120 -40.11 -6.38 11.08
N VAL A 121 -39.04 -6.04 11.81
CA VAL A 121 -38.76 -6.55 13.15
C VAL A 121 -38.85 -5.42 14.17
N PRO A 122 -39.92 -5.36 14.98
CA PRO A 122 -40.14 -4.28 15.94
C PRO A 122 -39.31 -4.43 17.23
N ASP A 123 -38.85 -5.65 17.54
CA ASP A 123 -38.03 -5.93 18.71
C ASP A 123 -36.55 -5.72 18.42
N ARG A 124 -35.86 -4.90 19.24
CA ARG A 124 -34.48 -4.49 18.97
C ARG A 124 -33.46 -5.64 19.09
N GLU A 125 -33.68 -6.61 19.97
CA GLU A 125 -32.78 -7.76 20.10
C GLU A 125 -32.93 -8.69 18.89
N GLN A 126 -34.17 -8.97 18.48
CA GLN A 126 -34.44 -9.76 17.28
C GLN A 126 -34.00 -9.04 16.00
N GLN A 127 -34.12 -7.71 15.94
CA GLN A 127 -33.65 -6.89 14.83
C GLN A 127 -32.14 -7.04 14.67
N ARG A 128 -31.39 -7.03 15.78
CA ARG A 128 -29.94 -7.17 15.75
C ARG A 128 -29.51 -8.58 15.34
N ALA A 129 -30.14 -9.61 15.90
CA ALA A 129 -29.88 -10.99 15.50
C ALA A 129 -30.20 -11.25 14.02
N ALA A 130 -31.32 -10.70 13.51
CA ALA A 130 -31.70 -10.81 12.10
C ALA A 130 -30.75 -10.04 11.17
N LEU A 131 -30.31 -8.85 11.59
CA LEU A 131 -29.28 -8.06 10.88
C LEU A 131 -27.97 -8.82 10.79
N ASP A 132 -27.44 -9.31 11.92
CA ASP A 132 -26.17 -10.03 11.96
C ASP A 132 -26.22 -11.29 11.09
N MET A 133 -27.30 -12.06 11.16
CA MET A 133 -27.48 -13.26 10.34
C MET A 133 -27.55 -12.93 8.84
N ARG A 134 -28.36 -11.94 8.45
CA ARG A 134 -28.53 -11.58 7.03
C ARG A 134 -27.29 -10.89 6.45
N LEU A 135 -26.60 -10.06 7.22
CA LEU A 135 -25.34 -9.44 6.79
C LEU A 135 -24.20 -10.47 6.69
N ALA A 136 -24.18 -11.49 7.56
CA ALA A 136 -23.22 -12.60 7.45
C ALA A 136 -23.49 -13.48 6.23
N GLU A 137 -24.75 -13.74 5.89
CA GLU A 137 -25.14 -14.44 4.65
C GLU A 137 -24.77 -13.61 3.42
N LEU A 138 -25.09 -12.30 3.40
CA LEU A 138 -24.72 -11.39 2.30
C LEU A 138 -23.19 -11.37 2.09
N ARG A 139 -22.42 -11.31 3.19
CA ARG A 139 -20.95 -11.36 3.13
C ARG A 139 -20.46 -12.66 2.51
N ARG A 140 -21.07 -13.81 2.85
CA ARG A 140 -20.73 -15.10 2.23
C ARG A 140 -21.09 -15.17 0.75
N GLN A 141 -22.19 -14.55 0.32
CA GLN A 141 -22.61 -14.53 -1.07
C GLN A 141 -21.71 -13.65 -1.94
N ILE A 142 -21.29 -12.48 -1.42
CA ILE A 142 -20.49 -11.51 -2.18
C ILE A 142 -19.01 -11.88 -2.22
N TYR A 143 -18.45 -12.40 -1.12
CA TYR A 143 -17.02 -12.71 -1.02
C TYR A 143 -16.70 -14.21 -1.12
N GLY A 144 -17.73 -15.07 -1.22
CA GLY A 144 -17.58 -16.52 -1.17
C GLY A 144 -17.21 -17.04 0.23
N THR A 145 -17.10 -18.36 0.38
CA THR A 145 -16.60 -19.05 1.57
C THR A 145 -15.08 -18.92 1.73
N ALA A 146 -14.54 -17.70 1.62
CA ALA A 146 -13.26 -17.40 2.25
C ALA A 146 -13.53 -17.30 3.76
N ALA A 147 -13.35 -18.42 4.46
CA ALA A 147 -13.32 -18.47 5.92
C ALA A 147 -12.45 -17.33 6.47
N PRO A 148 -12.79 -16.75 7.64
CA PRO A 148 -11.97 -15.71 8.23
C PRO A 148 -10.55 -16.26 8.44
N ALA A 149 -9.55 -15.56 7.91
CA ALA A 149 -8.19 -15.72 8.38
C ALA A 149 -8.15 -15.21 9.83
N THR A 150 -8.44 -16.12 10.76
CA THR A 150 -8.12 -16.01 12.17
C THR A 150 -6.65 -15.64 12.28
N HIS A 151 -6.33 -14.38 12.55
CA HIS A 151 -5.03 -14.02 13.13
C HIS A 151 -5.18 -14.25 14.64
N GLY A 152 -4.91 -15.50 15.04
CA GLY A 152 -4.64 -15.88 16.41
C GLY A 152 -3.17 -16.29 16.50
N GLY A 153 -2.47 -15.71 17.48
CA GLY A 153 -1.08 -15.97 17.82
C GLY A 153 -0.61 -14.93 18.82
#